data_AF-A0A8T5DRP1-F1
#
_entry.id   AF-A0A8T5DRP1-F1
#
_cell.length_a   1.000
_cell.length_b   1.000
_cell.length_c   1.000
_cell.angle_alpha   90.00
_cell.angle_beta   90.00
_cell.angle_gamma   90.00
#
_symmetry.space_group_name_H-M   'P 1'
#
loop_
_entity.id
_entity.type
_entity.pdbx_description
1 polymer ?
#
loop_
_entity_poly.entity_id
_entity_poly.type
_entity_poly.pdbx_seq_one_letter_code
_entity_poly.pdbx_strand_id
1 'polypeptide(L)'
;MKQKTSQKNQADNWDTDSLPKLTDHDTNVALSHDNRAWAMNFSKLENIGKIHFMEGMGFTIQNSGNYNVRCICVVDHFECRIGLALMKETLDSIRVNFDLDNLVVMPFVVPEKEQQLAEESQITLPQKDIYFDVV
;
A
#
# COMPACT_ATOMS: atom_id res chain seq x y z
N MET A 1 23.37 27.67 17.63
CA MET A 1 22.12 26.96 17.98
C MET A 1 21.55 26.35 16.71
N LYS A 2 21.60 25.02 16.55
CA LYS A 2 21.01 24.34 15.38
C LYS A 2 19.51 24.20 15.64
N GLN A 3 18.70 24.88 14.81
CA GLN A 3 17.24 24.79 14.85
C GLN A 3 16.85 23.32 14.58
N LYS A 4 16.28 22.67 15.58
CA LYS A 4 15.54 21.42 15.38
C LYS A 4 14.27 21.80 14.63
N THR A 5 14.27 21.59 13.32
CA THR A 5 13.01 21.57 12.56
C THR A 5 12.25 20.36 13.05
N SER A 6 11.33 20.59 13.99
CA SER A 6 10.34 19.63 14.42
C SER A 6 9.50 19.26 13.21
N GLN A 7 9.84 18.15 12.53
CA GLN A 7 8.88 17.44 11.71
C GLN A 7 7.76 17.02 12.67
N LYS A 8 6.68 17.81 12.68
CA LYS A 8 5.40 17.35 13.22
C LYS A 8 5.03 16.16 12.35
N ASN A 9 5.18 14.95 12.89
CA ASN A 9 4.57 13.75 12.35
C ASN A 9 3.09 14.08 12.09
N GLN A 10 2.72 14.23 10.83
CA GLN A 10 1.35 13.97 10.43
C GLN A 10 1.05 12.58 11.00
N ALA A 11 0.10 12.50 11.93
CA ALA A 11 -0.54 11.22 12.17
C ALA A 11 -1.21 10.90 10.83
N ASP A 12 -0.55 10.03 10.08
CA ASP A 12 -0.82 9.71 8.68
C ASP A 12 -2.25 9.21 8.54
N ASN A 13 -3.11 10.09 8.05
CA ASN A 13 -4.51 9.76 7.84
C ASN A 13 -4.63 8.70 6.73
N TRP A 14 -5.52 7.73 6.90
CA TRP A 14 -5.79 6.65 5.94
C TRP A 14 -7.23 6.76 5.42
N ASP A 15 -7.60 7.95 4.99
CA ASP A 15 -8.90 8.24 4.38
C ASP A 15 -8.79 8.35 2.85
N THR A 16 -9.93 8.51 2.18
CA THR A 16 -9.99 8.61 0.72
C THR A 16 -9.29 9.84 0.17
N ASP A 17 -9.23 10.92 0.96
CA ASP A 17 -8.65 12.21 0.55
C ASP A 17 -7.12 12.20 0.64
N SER A 18 -6.56 11.31 1.48
CA SER A 18 -5.13 11.08 1.65
C SER A 18 -4.51 10.15 0.59
N LEU A 19 -5.34 9.51 -0.25
CA LEU A 19 -4.84 8.56 -1.25
C LEU A 19 -4.06 9.26 -2.37
N PRO A 20 -2.96 8.66 -2.86
CA PRO A 20 -2.19 9.23 -3.95
C PRO A 20 -3.01 9.26 -5.24
N LYS A 21 -2.71 10.24 -6.10
CA LYS A 21 -3.22 10.23 -7.48
C LYS A 21 -2.55 9.10 -8.26
N LEU A 22 -3.36 8.32 -8.97
CA LEU A 22 -2.87 7.28 -9.86
C LEU A 22 -2.19 7.88 -11.09
N THR A 23 -1.19 7.17 -11.61
CA THR A 23 -0.66 7.46 -12.96
C THR A 23 -1.65 7.02 -14.02
N ASP A 24 -1.47 7.44 -15.28
CA ASP A 24 -2.27 6.95 -16.40
C ASP A 24 -2.15 5.44 -16.56
N HIS A 25 -0.96 4.88 -16.30
CA HIS A 25 -0.74 3.44 -16.35
C HIS A 25 -1.57 2.73 -15.28
N ASP A 26 -1.48 3.17 -14.03
CA ASP A 26 -2.21 2.58 -12.90
C ASP A 26 -3.73 2.74 -13.06
N THR A 27 -4.17 3.88 -13.58
CA THR A 27 -5.58 4.12 -13.91
C THR A 27 -6.07 3.11 -14.95
N ASN A 28 -5.30 2.86 -16.01
CA ASN A 28 -5.65 1.84 -17.01
C ASN A 28 -5.69 0.43 -16.41
N VAL A 29 -4.82 0.12 -15.45
CA VAL A 29 -4.86 -1.15 -14.71
C VAL A 29 -6.12 -1.25 -13.86
N ALA A 30 -6.42 -0.23 -13.04
CA ALA A 30 -7.63 -0.18 -12.22
C ALA A 30 -8.92 -0.32 -13.06
N LEU A 31 -8.92 0.29 -14.25
CA LEU A 31 -10.01 0.26 -15.22
C LEU A 31 -9.87 -0.87 -16.25
N SER A 32 -9.11 -1.92 -15.97
CA SER A 32 -9.08 -3.10 -16.83
C SER A 32 -10.41 -3.87 -16.77
N HIS A 33 -10.69 -4.68 -17.79
CA HIS A 33 -11.87 -5.55 -17.79
C HIS A 33 -11.84 -6.52 -16.59
N ASP A 34 -10.69 -7.13 -16.33
CA ASP A 34 -10.54 -8.15 -15.30
C ASP A 34 -10.73 -7.60 -13.89
N ASN A 35 -10.15 -6.43 -13.59
CA ASN A 35 -10.32 -5.81 -12.27
C ASN A 35 -11.77 -5.39 -12.01
N ARG A 36 -12.45 -4.81 -13.02
CA ARG A 36 -13.89 -4.50 -12.89
C ARG A 36 -14.75 -5.74 -12.78
N ALA A 37 -14.47 -6.79 -13.56
CA ALA A 37 -15.23 -8.04 -13.51
C ALA A 37 -15.09 -8.72 -12.14
N TRP A 38 -13.87 -8.72 -11.59
CA TRP A 38 -13.60 -9.19 -10.24
C TRP A 38 -14.35 -8.37 -9.20
N ALA A 39 -14.27 -7.04 -9.25
CA ALA A 39 -14.93 -6.14 -8.29
C ALA A 39 -16.47 -6.26 -8.35
N MET A 40 -17.03 -6.38 -9.55
CA MET A 40 -18.47 -6.65 -9.76
C MET A 40 -18.88 -7.96 -9.10
N ASN A 41 -18.08 -9.02 -9.28
CA ASN A 41 -18.38 -10.31 -8.68
C ASN A 41 -18.24 -10.29 -7.16
N PHE A 42 -17.19 -9.64 -6.64
CA PHE A 42 -16.96 -9.50 -5.20
C PHE A 42 -18.10 -8.75 -4.51
N SER A 43 -18.66 -7.73 -5.17
CA SER A 43 -19.68 -6.83 -4.63
C SER A 43 -21.13 -7.37 -4.72
N LYS A 44 -21.33 -8.60 -5.21
CA LYS A 44 -22.67 -9.19 -5.32
C LYS A 44 -23.30 -9.46 -3.94
N LEU A 45 -24.64 -9.53 -3.90
CA LEU A 45 -25.41 -9.75 -2.68
C LEU A 45 -25.09 -11.07 -1.99
N GLU A 46 -24.84 -12.15 -2.75
CA GLU A 46 -24.45 -13.45 -2.19
C GLU A 46 -23.07 -13.45 -1.51
N ASN A 47 -22.27 -12.40 -1.74
CA ASN A 47 -20.94 -12.24 -1.17
C ASN A 47 -20.92 -11.24 0.00
N ILE A 48 -22.08 -10.78 0.50
CA ILE A 48 -22.12 -9.93 1.70
C ILE A 48 -21.43 -10.64 2.87
N GLY A 49 -20.55 -9.91 3.55
CA GLY A 49 -19.71 -10.41 4.64
C GLY A 49 -18.43 -11.10 4.19
N LYS A 50 -18.26 -11.40 2.89
CA LYS A 50 -17.04 -12.01 2.34
C LYS A 50 -15.84 -11.10 2.56
N ILE A 51 -14.76 -11.70 3.04
CA ILE A 51 -13.47 -11.04 3.30
C ILE A 51 -12.46 -11.52 2.26
N HIS A 52 -11.60 -10.61 1.79
CA HIS A 52 -10.52 -10.95 0.88
C HIS A 52 -9.25 -10.18 1.24
N PHE A 53 -8.13 -10.91 1.33
CA PHE A 53 -6.81 -10.33 1.52
C PHE A 53 -6.17 -10.07 0.16
N MET A 54 -5.81 -8.82 -0.11
CA MET A 54 -5.12 -8.40 -1.32
C MET A 54 -3.62 -8.65 -1.14
N GLU A 55 -3.19 -9.91 -1.31
CA GLU A 55 -1.82 -10.37 -1.01
C GLU A 55 -0.72 -9.50 -1.64
N GLY A 56 -0.93 -9.00 -2.86
CA GLY A 56 0.03 -8.13 -3.56
C GLY A 56 -0.07 -6.63 -3.24
N MET A 57 -1.04 -6.22 -2.42
CA MET A 57 -1.29 -4.80 -2.11
C MET A 57 -1.30 -4.48 -0.62
N GLY A 58 -1.26 -5.49 0.26
CA GLY A 58 -1.08 -5.30 1.70
C GLY A 58 -2.31 -4.76 2.44
N PHE A 59 -3.52 -4.99 1.93
CA PHE A 59 -4.76 -4.65 2.63
C PHE A 59 -5.83 -5.74 2.53
N THR A 60 -6.78 -5.71 3.45
CA THR A 60 -7.91 -6.63 3.51
C THR A 60 -9.21 -5.87 3.37
N ILE A 61 -10.10 -6.36 2.51
CA ILE A 61 -11.41 -5.78 2.28
C ILE A 61 -12.53 -6.72 2.72
N GLN A 62 -13.69 -6.16 2.96
CA GLN A 62 -14.93 -6.87 3.17
C GLN A 62 -16.05 -6.28 2.32
N ASN A 63 -16.84 -7.12 1.65
CA ASN A 63 -18.12 -6.68 1.10
C ASN A 63 -19.09 -6.42 2.25
N SER A 64 -19.31 -5.16 2.59
CA SER A 64 -20.25 -4.74 3.66
C SER A 64 -21.71 -4.73 3.22
N GLY A 65 -21.98 -5.03 1.94
CA GLY A 65 -23.29 -5.00 1.33
C GLY A 65 -23.74 -3.61 0.92
N ASN A 66 -24.94 -3.54 0.34
CA ASN A 66 -25.56 -2.30 -0.10
C ASN A 66 -24.68 -1.43 -1.03
N TYR A 67 -24.00 -2.08 -1.99
CA TYR A 67 -23.02 -1.43 -2.88
C TYR A 67 -21.88 -0.73 -2.14
N ASN A 68 -21.42 -1.32 -1.03
CA ASN A 68 -20.30 -0.82 -0.25
C ASN A 68 -19.31 -1.96 0.06
N VAL A 69 -18.04 -1.69 -0.19
CA VAL A 69 -16.90 -2.48 0.23
C VAL A 69 -16.10 -1.64 1.21
N ARG A 70 -15.73 -2.22 2.36
CA ARG A 70 -14.89 -1.54 3.34
C ARG A 70 -13.50 -2.15 3.42
N CYS A 71 -12.48 -1.31 3.60
CA CYS A 71 -11.18 -1.76 4.06
C CYS A 71 -11.28 -2.04 5.57
N ILE A 72 -10.85 -3.22 6.01
CA ILE A 72 -10.81 -3.55 7.43
C ILE A 72 -9.40 -3.49 8.00
N CYS A 73 -8.38 -3.62 7.15
CA CYS A 73 -6.99 -3.69 7.59
C CYS A 73 -6.04 -3.29 6.45
N VAL A 74 -4.99 -2.53 6.75
CA VAL A 74 -3.93 -2.16 5.79
C VAL A 74 -2.57 -2.14 6.48
N VAL A 75 -1.52 -2.48 5.76
CA VAL A 75 -0.13 -2.35 6.23
C VAL A 75 0.35 -0.91 6.06
N ASP A 76 1.08 -0.40 7.06
CA ASP A 76 1.64 0.95 7.10
C ASP A 76 2.83 1.10 6.15
N HIS A 77 2.54 1.09 4.85
CA HIS A 77 3.52 1.20 3.78
C HIS A 77 2.96 2.02 2.62
N PHE A 78 3.80 2.85 1.99
CA PHE A 78 3.36 3.76 0.93
C PHE A 78 2.73 3.02 -0.27
N GLU A 79 3.31 1.88 -0.68
CA GLU A 79 2.75 1.03 -1.75
C GLU A 79 1.32 0.55 -1.44
N CYS A 80 0.96 0.36 -0.17
CA CYS A 80 -0.39 -0.01 0.20
C CYS A 80 -1.39 1.13 -0.05
N ARG A 81 -0.96 2.40 0.03
CA ARG A 81 -1.80 3.55 -0.35
C ARG A 81 -2.10 3.56 -1.84
N ILE A 82 -1.12 3.18 -2.68
CA ILE A 82 -1.33 3.02 -4.13
C ILE A 82 -2.34 1.89 -4.37
N GLY A 83 -2.21 0.77 -3.66
CA GLY A 83 -3.18 -0.33 -3.71
C GLY A 83 -4.60 0.09 -3.35
N LEU A 84 -4.77 0.90 -2.29
CA LEU A 84 -6.08 1.44 -1.92
C LEU A 84 -6.63 2.40 -2.98
N ALA A 85 -5.79 3.23 -3.59
CA ALA A 85 -6.18 4.12 -4.68
C ALA A 85 -6.65 3.34 -5.92
N LEU A 86 -5.93 2.28 -6.30
CA LEU A 86 -6.34 1.35 -7.37
C LEU A 86 -7.71 0.73 -7.08
N MET A 87 -7.90 0.20 -5.86
CA MET A 87 -9.17 -0.40 -5.45
C MET A 87 -10.31 0.61 -5.49
N LYS A 88 -10.08 1.82 -4.99
CA LYS A 88 -11.06 2.91 -5.02
C LYS A 88 -11.49 3.22 -6.44
N GLU A 89 -10.54 3.42 -7.35
CA GLU A 89 -10.81 3.72 -8.75
C GLU A 89 -11.59 2.58 -9.44
N THR A 90 -11.21 1.33 -9.18
CA THR A 90 -11.94 0.17 -9.70
C THR A 90 -13.39 0.12 -9.20
N LEU A 91 -13.62 0.29 -7.90
CA LEU A 91 -14.96 0.24 -7.28
C LEU A 91 -15.84 1.41 -7.72
N ASP A 92 -15.31 2.62 -7.75
CA ASP A 92 -16.02 3.82 -8.20
C ASP A 92 -16.50 3.67 -9.65
N SER A 93 -15.66 3.07 -10.53
CA SER A 93 -16.01 2.83 -11.93
C SER A 93 -17.24 1.93 -12.11
N ILE A 94 -17.56 1.11 -11.11
CA ILE A 94 -18.73 0.22 -11.07
C ILE A 94 -19.80 0.69 -10.07
N ARG A 95 -19.68 1.92 -9.56
CA ARG A 95 -20.59 2.57 -8.60
C ARG A 95 -20.73 1.82 -7.28
N VAL A 96 -19.65 1.20 -6.82
CA VAL A 96 -19.54 0.60 -5.49
C VAL A 96 -18.70 1.53 -4.62
N ASN A 97 -19.20 1.88 -3.45
CA ASN A 97 -18.47 2.72 -2.50
C ASN A 97 -17.30 1.96 -1.88
N PHE A 98 -16.17 2.65 -1.66
CA PHE A 98 -15.05 2.13 -0.89
C PHE A 98 -14.88 2.90 0.42
N ASP A 99 -15.20 2.24 1.54
CA ASP A 99 -15.17 2.81 2.90
C ASP A 99 -13.81 2.54 3.58
N LEU A 100 -13.19 3.61 4.08
CA LEU A 100 -11.91 3.59 4.80
C LEU A 100 -12.02 4.04 6.27
N ASP A 101 -13.21 4.42 6.76
CA ASP A 101 -13.37 5.16 8.02
C ASP A 101 -13.01 4.33 9.28
N ASN A 102 -13.05 3.00 9.19
CA ASN A 102 -12.88 2.10 10.34
C ASN A 102 -11.86 0.98 10.08
N LEU A 103 -10.79 1.29 9.36
CA LEU A 103 -9.72 0.33 9.09
C LEU A 103 -8.68 0.29 10.23
N VAL A 104 -8.02 -0.86 10.38
CA VAL A 104 -6.85 -1.01 11.24
C VAL A 104 -5.57 -0.83 10.42
N VAL A 105 -4.66 0.03 10.88
CA VAL A 105 -3.33 0.18 10.29
C VAL A 105 -2.36 -0.75 11.04
N MET A 106 -1.85 -1.77 10.35
CA MET A 106 -0.83 -2.68 10.85
C MET A 106 0.56 -2.12 10.59
N PRO A 107 1.49 -2.16 11.57
CA PRO A 107 2.86 -1.74 11.32
C PRO A 107 3.50 -2.61 10.25
N PHE A 108 4.24 -1.98 9.33
CA PHE A 108 5.08 -2.70 8.38
C PHE A 108 6.26 -3.36 9.11
N VAL A 109 6.47 -4.65 8.87
CA VAL A 109 7.60 -5.42 9.41
C VAL A 109 8.43 -5.90 8.22
N VAL A 110 9.69 -5.48 8.15
CA VAL A 110 10.63 -5.97 7.14
C VAL A 110 10.87 -7.46 7.39
N PRO A 111 10.63 -8.36 6.43
CA PRO A 111 10.94 -9.78 6.56
C PRO A 111 12.41 -10.02 6.93
N GLU A 112 12.71 -10.94 7.85
CA GLU A 112 14.07 -11.23 8.34
C GLU A 112 15.09 -11.49 7.20
N LYS A 113 14.66 -12.11 6.10
CA LYS A 113 15.52 -12.36 4.93
C LYS A 113 15.97 -11.09 4.24
N GLU A 114 15.14 -10.05 4.19
CA GLU A 114 15.47 -8.77 3.56
C GLU A 114 16.33 -7.90 4.47
N GLN A 115 16.23 -8.08 5.80
CA GLN A 115 17.11 -7.45 6.77
C GLN A 115 18.58 -7.90 6.58
N GLN A 116 18.80 -9.20 6.37
CA GLN A 116 20.14 -9.75 6.14
C GLN A 116 20.81 -9.20 4.88
N LEU A 117 20.07 -9.08 3.77
CA LEU A 117 20.57 -8.49 2.51
C LEU A 117 20.89 -7.00 2.64
N ALA A 118 20.11 -6.25 3.43
CA ALA A 118 20.34 -4.83 3.70
C ALA A 118 21.56 -4.60 4.62
N GLU A 119 21.83 -5.53 5.54
CA GLU A 119 23.02 -5.49 6.41
C GLU A 119 24.30 -5.86 5.63
N GLU A 120 24.24 -6.89 4.78
CA GLU A 120 25.38 -7.33 3.96
C GLU A 120 25.84 -6.27 2.95
N SER A 121 24.90 -5.50 2.39
CA SER A 121 25.20 -4.41 1.44
C SER A 121 25.78 -3.14 2.10
N GLN A 122 25.73 -3.03 3.42
CA GLN A 122 26.35 -1.94 4.19
C GLN A 122 27.77 -2.28 4.68
N ILE A 123 28.24 -3.51 4.49
CA ILE A 123 29.65 -3.86 4.75
C ILE A 123 30.49 -3.30 3.60
N THR A 124 30.90 -2.04 3.75
CA THR A 124 31.92 -1.43 2.90
C THR A 124 33.19 -2.27 3.08
N LEU A 125 33.66 -2.92 2.01
CA LEU A 125 34.98 -3.54 1.96
C LEU A 125 36.00 -2.54 2.54
N PRO A 126 36.88 -2.94 3.48
CA PRO A 126 37.88 -2.02 4.00
C PRO A 126 38.67 -1.46 2.81
N GLN A 127 38.79 -0.12 2.76
CA GLN A 127 39.64 0.55 1.77
C GLN A 127 40.98 -0.17 1.77
N LYS A 128 41.31 -0.84 0.66
CA LYS A 128 42.67 -1.31 0.42
C LYS A 128 43.56 -0.09 0.51
N ASP A 129 44.41 -0.04 1.54
CA ASP A 129 45.51 0.90 1.61
C ASP A 129 46.30 0.79 0.31
N ILE A 130 46.17 1.80 -0.55
CA ILE A 130 47.00 1.97 -1.73
C ILE A 130 48.34 2.43 -1.20
N TYR A 131 49.25 1.50 -0.93
CA TYR A 131 50.66 1.83 -0.79
C TYR A 131 51.18 2.23 -2.18
N PHE A 132 51.49 3.51 -2.34
CA PHE A 132 52.39 3.96 -3.39
C PHE A 132 53.79 3.51 -2.99
N ASP A 133 54.31 2.48 -3.64
CA ASP A 133 55.75 2.24 -3.64
C ASP A 133 56.40 3.33 -4.49
N VAL A 134 56.99 4.30 -3.80
CA VAL A 134 57.96 5.23 -4.34
C VAL A 134 59.35 4.63 -4.15
N VAL A 135 60.14 4.74 -5.23
CA VAL A 135 61.54 4.32 -5.47
C VAL A 135 61.72 2.92 -6.07
#